data_AF-A0A7V9PFE5-F1
#
_entry.id   AF-A0A7V9PFE5-F1
#
_cell.length_a   1.000
_cell.length_b   1.000
_cell.length_c   1.000
_cell.angle_alpha   90.00
_cell.angle_beta   90.00
_cell.angle_gamma   90.00
#
_symmetry.space_group_name_H-M   'P 1'
#
loop_
_entity.id
_entity.type
_entity.pdbx_description
1 polymer ?
#
loop_
_entity_poly.entity_id
_entity_poly.type
_entity_poly.pdbx_seq_one_letter_code
_entity_poly.pdbx_strand_id
1 'polypeptide(L)'
;MALVPGLLKGLGITLKTMVTPAVTVQYPHVKEAPPTRSRGVIALKEENCTVCMLCARSCPDWCIYIEGHKTKAPPRRAGGKPRTVQLLDRFDIDYSLCMYCGICVDVCPFDALFWSPEYEYSEPRIADLLHDKDRLGEWMETVPEPPALEAGAQTGKK
;
A
#
# COMPACT_ATOMS: atom_id res chain seq x y z
N MET A 1 -27.37 -14.74 49.70
CA MET A 1 -28.41 -14.14 48.82
C MET A 1 -27.91 -12.99 47.93
N ALA A 2 -26.62 -12.60 47.95
CA ALA A 2 -26.10 -11.51 47.11
C ALA A 2 -25.87 -11.86 45.61
N LEU A 3 -25.90 -13.15 45.24
CA LEU A 3 -25.58 -13.62 43.89
C LEU A 3 -26.75 -13.45 42.88
N VAL A 4 -28.00 -13.53 43.37
CA VAL A 4 -29.22 -13.60 42.54
C VAL A 4 -29.52 -12.28 41.81
N PRO A 5 -29.39 -11.09 42.42
CA PRO A 5 -29.66 -9.82 41.74
C PRO A 5 -28.68 -9.55 40.59
N GLY A 6 -27.43 -10.00 40.72
CA GLY A 6 -26.41 -9.88 39.67
C GLY A 6 -26.71 -10.79 38.48
N LEU A 7 -27.09 -12.04 38.73
CA LEU A 7 -27.43 -13.00 37.68
C LEU A 7 -28.63 -12.56 36.85
N LEU A 8 -29.70 -12.08 37.50
CA LEU A 8 -30.89 -11.59 36.82
C LEU A 8 -30.61 -10.35 35.96
N LYS A 9 -29.80 -9.42 36.47
CA LYS A 9 -29.35 -8.26 35.67
C LYS A 9 -28.54 -8.69 34.45
N GLY A 10 -27.62 -9.64 34.61
CA GLY A 10 -26.82 -10.19 33.51
C GLY A 10 -27.68 -10.83 32.42
N LEU A 11 -28.61 -11.71 32.81
CA LEU A 11 -29.56 -12.34 31.89
C LEU A 11 -30.45 -11.30 31.18
N GLY A 12 -30.85 -10.23 31.88
CA GLY A 12 -31.59 -9.13 31.28
C GLY A 12 -30.81 -8.40 30.18
N ILE A 13 -29.50 -8.20 30.35
CA ILE A 13 -28.64 -7.64 29.29
C ILE A 13 -28.54 -8.62 28.11
N THR A 14 -28.32 -9.90 28.37
CA THR A 14 -28.28 -10.93 27.31
C THR A 14 -29.56 -10.96 26.48
N LEU A 15 -30.73 -10.91 27.14
CA LEU A 15 -32.03 -10.90 26.45
C LEU A 15 -32.22 -9.64 25.61
N LYS A 16 -31.79 -8.47 26.13
CA LYS A 16 -31.80 -7.21 25.37
C LYS A 16 -30.92 -7.30 24.12
N THR A 17 -29.73 -7.87 24.25
CA THR A 17 -28.82 -8.06 23.11
C THR A 17 -29.36 -9.06 22.10
N MET A 18 -30.03 -10.15 22.55
CA MET A 18 -30.61 -11.18 21.67
C MET A 18 -31.62 -10.63 20.65
N VAL A 19 -32.38 -9.59 21.03
CA VAL A 19 -33.39 -8.97 20.16
C VAL A 19 -32.86 -7.74 19.41
N THR A 20 -31.60 -7.35 19.63
CA THR A 20 -30.97 -6.22 18.95
C THR A 20 -30.48 -6.67 17.56
N PRO A 21 -30.59 -5.83 16.50
CA PRO A 21 -30.06 -6.18 15.18
C PRO A 21 -28.57 -6.51 15.21
N ALA A 22 -28.17 -7.52 14.44
CA ALA A 22 -26.76 -7.90 14.33
C ALA A 22 -25.95 -6.82 13.62
N VAL A 23 -24.78 -6.48 14.16
CA VAL A 23 -23.82 -5.54 13.56
C VAL A 23 -22.88 -6.22 12.55
N THR A 24 -23.18 -7.47 12.16
CA THR A 24 -22.33 -8.27 11.27
C THR A 24 -22.45 -7.83 9.82
N VAL A 25 -21.32 -7.77 9.11
CA VAL A 25 -21.27 -7.63 7.65
C VAL A 25 -21.17 -9.02 7.00
N GLN A 26 -21.97 -9.27 5.97
CA GLN A 26 -22.04 -10.56 5.26
C GLN A 26 -20.96 -10.66 4.19
N TYR A 27 -19.70 -10.80 4.59
CA TYR A 27 -18.59 -11.07 3.67
C TYR A 27 -18.76 -12.45 2.99
N PRO A 28 -18.46 -12.61 1.68
CA PRO A 28 -17.90 -11.63 0.74
C PRO A 28 -18.95 -10.80 -0.02
N HIS A 29 -20.25 -11.00 0.23
CA HIS A 29 -21.35 -10.36 -0.52
C HIS A 29 -21.47 -8.86 -0.24
N VAL A 30 -21.20 -8.44 0.99
CA VAL A 30 -21.12 -7.03 1.39
C VAL A 30 -19.74 -6.82 2.01
N LYS A 31 -19.05 -5.76 1.58
CA LYS A 31 -17.73 -5.37 2.08
C LYS A 31 -17.80 -3.99 2.72
N GLU A 32 -17.05 -3.79 3.79
CA GLU A 32 -16.84 -2.46 4.35
C GLU A 32 -15.82 -1.72 3.49
N ALA A 33 -16.11 -0.45 3.17
CA ALA A 33 -15.16 0.37 2.43
C ALA A 33 -13.97 0.71 3.34
N PRO A 34 -12.72 0.40 2.94
CA PRO A 34 -11.56 0.77 3.73
C PRO A 34 -11.43 2.31 3.78
N PRO A 35 -10.83 2.86 4.84
CA PRO A 35 -10.55 4.30 4.92
C PRO A 35 -9.72 4.79 3.72
N THR A 36 -9.84 6.06 3.38
CA THR A 36 -9.16 6.66 2.21
C THR A 36 -7.63 6.58 2.25
N ARG A 37 -7.03 6.54 3.44
CA ARG A 37 -5.59 6.37 3.67
C ARG A 37 -5.22 4.96 4.14
N SER A 38 -6.04 3.98 3.81
CA SER A 38 -5.75 2.58 4.08
C SER A 38 -4.46 2.14 3.38
N ARG A 39 -3.81 1.15 3.97
CA ARG A 39 -2.56 0.56 3.49
C ARG A 39 -2.86 -0.87 3.07
N GLY A 40 -3.30 -1.05 1.82
CA GLY A 40 -3.52 -2.36 1.22
C GLY A 40 -2.22 -2.88 0.61
N VAL A 41 -2.28 -3.23 -0.68
CA VAL A 41 -1.11 -3.58 -1.48
C VAL A 41 -0.37 -2.33 -1.96
N ILE A 42 0.94 -2.46 -2.20
CA ILE A 42 1.76 -1.37 -2.73
C ILE A 42 1.72 -1.49 -4.26
N ALA A 43 1.40 -0.40 -4.93
CA ALA A 43 1.45 -0.29 -6.38
C ALA A 43 2.75 0.40 -6.83
N LEU A 44 3.29 -0.01 -7.97
CA LEU A 44 4.50 0.56 -8.57
C LEU A 44 4.16 1.27 -9.88
N LYS A 45 4.48 2.56 -9.96
CA LYS A 45 4.55 3.30 -11.22
C LYS A 45 5.98 3.24 -11.76
N GLU A 46 6.28 2.23 -12.58
CA GLU A 46 7.63 1.91 -13.05
C GLU A 46 8.35 3.13 -13.66
N GLU A 47 7.64 3.91 -14.48
CA GLU A 47 8.15 5.10 -15.17
C GLU A 47 8.77 6.15 -14.23
N ASN A 48 8.30 6.19 -12.98
CA ASN A 48 8.74 7.14 -11.97
C ASN A 48 9.95 6.61 -11.17
N CYS A 49 10.21 5.30 -11.17
CA CYS A 49 11.30 4.72 -10.39
C CYS A 49 12.67 5.00 -11.05
N THR A 50 13.58 5.61 -10.28
CA THR A 50 14.93 5.96 -10.77
C THR A 50 16.03 5.08 -10.19
N VAL A 51 15.69 3.96 -9.54
CA VAL A 51 16.65 3.04 -8.91
C VAL A 51 17.54 3.75 -7.87
N CYS A 52 16.98 4.74 -7.15
CA CYS A 52 17.72 5.51 -6.14
C CYS A 52 18.01 4.73 -4.85
N MET A 53 17.38 3.57 -4.67
CA MET A 53 17.52 2.67 -3.51
C MET A 53 17.04 3.23 -2.16
N LEU A 54 16.36 4.38 -2.12
CA LEU A 54 15.86 4.96 -0.86
C LEU A 54 14.82 4.05 -0.19
N CYS A 55 13.80 3.61 -0.94
CA CYS A 55 12.75 2.74 -0.42
C CYS A 55 13.30 1.41 0.14
N ALA A 56 14.23 0.77 -0.57
CA ALA A 56 14.86 -0.47 -0.12
C ALA A 56 15.70 -0.28 1.16
N ARG A 57 16.48 0.81 1.25
CA ARG A 57 17.33 1.10 2.42
C ARG A 57 16.54 1.55 3.64
N SER A 58 15.38 2.18 3.44
CA SER A 58 14.51 2.64 4.51
C SER A 58 13.49 1.59 4.97
N CYS A 59 13.36 0.48 4.24
CA CYS A 59 12.49 -0.62 4.64
C CYS A 59 13.01 -1.25 5.95
N PRO A 60 12.20 -1.33 7.02
CA PRO A 60 12.63 -1.93 8.28
C PRO A 60 12.91 -3.43 8.17
N ASP A 61 12.18 -4.13 7.28
CA ASP A 61 12.28 -5.59 7.09
C ASP A 61 13.17 -5.99 5.92
N TRP A 62 13.68 -5.02 5.14
CA TRP A 62 14.55 -5.25 3.98
C TRP A 62 13.90 -6.16 2.92
N CYS A 63 12.58 -6.06 2.74
CA CYS A 63 11.78 -6.91 1.85
C CYS A 63 11.73 -6.45 0.38
N ILE A 64 12.50 -5.43 -0.01
CA ILE A 64 12.46 -4.84 -1.36
C ILE A 64 13.75 -5.17 -2.11
N TYR A 65 13.63 -5.83 -3.26
CA TYR A 65 14.75 -6.17 -4.14
C TYR A 65 14.73 -5.28 -5.37
N ILE A 66 15.83 -4.58 -5.64
CA ILE A 66 15.92 -3.63 -6.76
C ILE A 66 17.20 -3.87 -7.54
N GLU A 67 17.08 -4.04 -8.86
CA GLU A 67 18.19 -4.08 -9.79
C GLU A 67 17.94 -3.09 -10.93
N GLY A 68 19.02 -2.49 -11.44
CA GLY A 68 18.92 -1.53 -12.53
C GLY A 68 20.27 -1.21 -13.14
N HIS A 69 20.27 -0.87 -14.43
CA HIS A 69 21.47 -0.55 -15.18
C HIS A 69 21.50 0.89 -15.69
N LYS A 70 22.67 1.33 -16.11
CA LYS A 70 22.89 2.67 -16.69
C LYS A 70 22.59 2.66 -18.17
N THR A 71 21.74 3.57 -18.61
CA THR A 71 21.49 3.83 -20.03
C THR A 71 21.68 5.30 -20.37
N LYS A 72 21.88 5.59 -21.66
CA LYS A 72 21.98 6.96 -22.18
C LYS A 72 20.59 7.45 -22.57
N ALA A 73 20.17 8.56 -21.98
CA ALA A 73 18.95 9.26 -22.35
C ALA A 73 19.27 10.55 -23.13
N PRO A 74 18.33 11.01 -23.97
CA PRO A 74 18.50 12.24 -24.74
C PRO A 74 18.72 13.45 -23.82
N PRO A 75 19.43 14.49 -24.31
CA PRO A 75 19.63 15.71 -23.56
C PRO A 75 18.30 16.41 -23.25
N ARG A 76 18.17 17.03 -22.06
CA ARG A 76 16.96 17.79 -21.67
C ARG A 76 16.69 19.02 -22.54
N ARG A 77 17.69 19.49 -23.29
CA ARG A 77 17.63 20.65 -24.18
C ARG A 77 18.31 20.29 -25.50
N ALA A 78 17.78 20.82 -26.60
CA ALA A 78 18.37 20.66 -27.92
C ALA A 78 19.85 21.12 -27.89
N GLY A 79 20.75 20.33 -28.48
CA GLY A 79 22.19 20.59 -28.49
C GLY A 79 22.96 20.21 -27.20
N GLY A 80 22.29 19.65 -26.19
CA GLY A 80 22.95 19.19 -24.96
C GLY A 80 23.69 17.85 -25.11
N LYS A 81 24.51 17.49 -24.11
CA LYS A 81 25.18 16.17 -24.04
C LYS A 81 24.21 15.08 -23.60
N PRO A 82 24.34 13.83 -24.12
CA PRO A 82 23.57 12.69 -23.64
C PRO A 82 23.77 12.48 -22.13
N ARG A 83 22.67 12.33 -21.41
CA ARG A 83 22.66 12.11 -19.96
C ARG A 83 22.71 10.62 -19.66
N THR A 84 23.36 10.24 -18.57
CA THR A 84 23.26 8.88 -18.05
C THR A 84 22.08 8.83 -17.07
N VAL A 85 21.17 7.87 -17.24
CA VAL A 85 20.04 7.61 -16.34
C VAL A 85 20.06 6.14 -15.93
N GLN A 86 19.44 5.83 -14.80
CA GLN A 86 19.20 4.46 -14.37
C GLN A 86 17.88 3.98 -14.97
N LEU A 87 17.86 2.79 -15.54
CA LEU A 87 16.65 2.07 -15.92
C LEU A 87 16.41 0.94 -14.92
N LEU A 88 15.14 0.70 -14.58
CA LEU A 88 14.74 -0.35 -13.64
C LEU A 88 14.67 -1.70 -14.35
N ASP A 89 15.47 -2.66 -13.89
CA ASP A 89 15.45 -4.04 -14.42
C ASP A 89 14.55 -4.94 -13.58
N ARG A 90 14.64 -4.79 -12.25
CA ARG A 90 13.91 -5.60 -11.27
C ARG A 90 13.43 -4.72 -10.13
N PHE A 91 12.20 -4.94 -9.70
CA PHE A 91 11.65 -4.34 -8.49
C PHE A 91 10.66 -5.33 -7.88
N ASP A 92 11.06 -5.99 -6.82
CA ASP A 92 10.20 -6.99 -6.16
C ASP A 92 9.96 -6.57 -4.72
N ILE A 93 8.76 -6.86 -4.22
CA ILE A 93 8.42 -6.75 -2.80
C ILE A 93 8.01 -8.14 -2.31
N ASP A 94 8.69 -8.60 -1.26
CA ASP A 94 8.29 -9.82 -0.54
C ASP A 94 7.24 -9.49 0.51
N TYR A 95 5.97 -9.78 0.21
CA TYR A 95 4.85 -9.57 1.12
C TYR A 95 4.78 -10.59 2.25
N SER A 96 5.58 -11.66 2.22
CA SER A 96 5.74 -12.56 3.37
C SER A 96 6.57 -11.91 4.50
N LEU A 97 7.35 -10.87 4.18
CA LEU A 97 8.20 -10.13 5.12
C LEU A 97 7.67 -8.72 5.41
N CYS A 98 7.00 -8.07 4.45
CA CYS A 98 6.52 -6.69 4.58
C CYS A 98 5.55 -6.50 5.78
N MET A 99 5.85 -5.54 6.67
CA MET A 99 4.94 -5.16 7.76
C MET A 99 3.96 -4.00 7.45
N TYR A 100 3.85 -3.58 6.18
CA TYR A 100 2.91 -2.52 5.73
C TYR A 100 3.10 -1.16 6.45
N CYS A 101 4.34 -0.81 6.81
CA CYS A 101 4.65 0.42 7.55
C CYS A 101 4.53 1.71 6.71
N GLY A 102 4.60 1.63 5.38
CA GLY A 102 4.46 2.76 4.45
C GLY A 102 5.67 3.66 4.29
N ILE A 103 6.77 3.37 4.99
CA ILE A 103 7.99 4.17 4.89
C ILE A 103 8.50 4.21 3.45
N CYS A 104 8.46 3.10 2.71
CA CYS A 104 8.90 3.04 1.31
C CYS A 104 8.11 3.99 0.38
N VAL A 105 6.81 4.16 0.63
CA VAL A 105 5.94 5.09 -0.10
C VAL A 105 6.29 6.54 0.28
N ASP A 106 6.44 6.82 1.57
CA ASP A 106 6.68 8.19 2.05
C ASP A 106 8.08 8.72 1.71
N VAL A 107 9.10 7.86 1.67
CA VAL A 107 10.49 8.26 1.37
C VAL A 107 10.80 8.32 -0.13
N CYS A 108 9.90 7.85 -1.00
CA CYS A 108 10.13 7.85 -2.44
C CYS A 108 10.06 9.30 -2.97
N PRO A 109 11.17 9.89 -3.44
CA PRO A 109 11.19 11.29 -3.86
C PRO A 109 10.74 11.49 -5.32
N PHE A 110 10.19 10.44 -5.94
CA PHE A 110 9.74 10.44 -7.33
C PHE A 110 8.31 9.96 -7.48
N ASP A 111 7.59 9.75 -6.36
CA ASP A 111 6.24 9.20 -6.34
C ASP A 111 6.12 7.94 -7.23
N ALA A 112 7.00 6.97 -7.01
CA ALA A 112 7.00 5.71 -7.75
C ALA A 112 6.16 4.63 -7.06
N LEU A 113 5.90 4.75 -5.76
CA LEU A 113 5.16 3.78 -4.97
C LEU A 113 3.91 4.42 -4.38
N PHE A 114 2.81 3.68 -4.40
CA PHE A 114 1.51 4.15 -3.91
C PHE A 114 0.80 3.06 -3.10
N TRP A 115 -0.15 3.48 -2.26
CA TRP A 115 -1.08 2.55 -1.63
C TRP A 115 -2.29 2.34 -2.53
N SER A 116 -2.54 1.08 -2.86
CA SER A 116 -3.85 0.63 -3.34
C SER A 116 -4.71 0.21 -2.14
N PRO A 117 -6.04 0.41 -2.17
CA PRO A 117 -6.96 -0.04 -1.14
C PRO A 117 -7.16 -1.56 -1.18
N GLU A 118 -6.66 -2.27 -2.20
CA GLU A 118 -6.80 -3.72 -2.33
C GLU A 118 -6.06 -4.43 -1.19
N TYR A 119 -6.79 -5.27 -0.46
CA TYR A 119 -6.28 -6.04 0.68
C TYR A 119 -6.46 -7.55 0.50
N GLU A 120 -7.12 -8.00 -0.59
CA GLU A 120 -7.50 -9.38 -0.84
C GLU A 120 -6.60 -10.02 -1.92
N TYR A 121 -5.31 -10.16 -1.64
CA TYR A 121 -4.33 -10.78 -2.54
C TYR A 121 -3.62 -11.96 -1.85
N SER A 122 -4.38 -12.75 -1.07
CA SER A 122 -3.84 -13.93 -0.42
C SER A 122 -3.42 -14.98 -1.43
N GLU A 123 -2.24 -15.56 -1.26
CA GLU A 123 -1.71 -16.60 -2.14
C GLU A 123 -1.57 -17.94 -1.41
N PRO A 124 -1.75 -19.09 -2.11
CA PRO A 124 -1.69 -20.41 -1.50
C PRO A 124 -0.25 -20.86 -1.18
N ARG A 125 0.76 -20.27 -1.82
CA ARG A 125 2.18 -20.54 -1.57
C ARG A 125 2.89 -19.27 -1.20
N ILE A 126 3.85 -19.39 -0.28
CA ILE A 126 4.67 -18.25 0.15
C ILE A 126 5.46 -17.61 -1.00
N ALA A 127 5.90 -18.41 -1.98
CA ALA A 127 6.65 -17.91 -3.13
C ALA A 127 5.83 -16.97 -4.03
N ASP A 128 4.51 -17.09 -4.00
CA ASP A 128 3.60 -16.26 -4.78
C ASP A 128 3.37 -14.89 -4.11
N LEU A 129 3.77 -14.72 -2.84
CA LEU A 129 3.77 -13.41 -2.14
C LEU A 129 4.96 -12.52 -2.52
N LEU A 130 5.88 -13.00 -3.36
CA LEU A 130 6.91 -12.18 -3.97
C LEU A 130 6.31 -11.53 -5.22
N HIS A 131 5.85 -10.29 -5.08
CA HIS A 131 5.31 -9.55 -6.22
C HIS A 131 6.45 -8.85 -6.95
N ASP A 132 6.62 -9.17 -8.23
CA ASP A 132 7.55 -8.50 -9.14
C ASP A 132 7.00 -7.16 -9.64
N LYS A 133 7.82 -6.45 -10.43
CA LYS A 133 7.50 -5.10 -10.90
C LYS A 133 6.23 -5.06 -11.75
N ASP A 134 5.94 -6.14 -12.49
CA ASP A 134 4.79 -6.23 -13.38
C ASP A 134 3.52 -6.39 -12.54
N ARG A 135 3.53 -7.33 -11.58
CA ARG A 135 2.43 -7.52 -10.62
C ARG A 135 2.18 -6.28 -9.78
N LEU A 136 3.24 -5.58 -9.35
CA LEU A 136 3.11 -4.32 -8.62
C LEU A 136 2.53 -3.19 -9.51
N GLY A 137 2.80 -3.22 -10.81
CA GLY A 137 2.26 -2.29 -11.79
C GLY A 137 0.76 -2.44 -12.00
N GLU A 138 0.23 -3.67 -12.00
CA GLU A 138 -1.21 -3.95 -12.14
C GLU A 138 -2.04 -3.23 -11.06
N TRP A 139 -1.54 -3.14 -9.83
CA TRP A 139 -2.25 -2.49 -8.73
C TRP A 139 -2.44 -0.98 -8.92
N MET A 140 -1.73 -0.34 -9.85
CA MET A 140 -1.89 1.09 -10.14
C MET A 140 -3.31 1.45 -10.58
N GLU A 141 -4.07 0.51 -11.16
CA GLU A 141 -5.46 0.74 -11.58
C GLU A 141 -6.40 1.07 -10.42
N THR A 142 -6.06 0.59 -9.22
CA THR A 142 -6.88 0.73 -8.01
C THR A 142 -6.41 1.85 -7.10
N VAL A 143 -5.29 2.52 -7.43
CA VAL A 143 -4.75 3.64 -6.64
C VAL A 143 -5.72 4.82 -6.72
N PRO A 144 -6.23 5.33 -5.57
CA PRO A 144 -7.13 6.47 -5.56
C PRO A 144 -6.41 7.74 -6.01
N GLU A 145 -7.14 8.65 -6.64
CA GLU A 145 -6.59 9.97 -6.94
C GLU A 145 -6.17 10.70 -5.65
N PRO A 146 -5.01 11.37 -5.64
CA PRO A 146 -4.59 12.16 -4.50
C PRO A 146 -5.65 13.21 -4.14
N PRO A 147 -5.96 13.42 -2.85
CA PRO A 147 -6.88 14.47 -2.44
C PRO A 147 -6.35 15.84 -2.89
N ALA A 148 -7.28 16.77 -3.16
CA ALA A 148 -6.94 18.14 -3.51
C ALA A 148 -6.02 18.75 -2.44
N LEU A 149 -5.01 19.49 -2.89
CA LEU A 149 -4.13 20.21 -1.99
C LEU A 149 -4.95 21.24 -1.19
N GLU A 150 -4.65 21.37 0.10
CA GLU A 150 -5.30 22.34 0.98
C GLU A 150 -5.12 23.77 0.45
N ALA A 151 -6.08 24.66 0.72
CA ALA A 151 -6.03 26.04 0.24
C ALA A 151 -4.76 26.76 0.72
N GLY A 152 -3.93 27.21 -0.23
CA GLY A 152 -2.66 27.86 0.05
C GLY A 152 -1.45 26.92 0.17
N ALA A 153 -1.64 25.61 0.05
CA ALA A 153 -0.52 24.68 -0.12
C ALA A 153 0.16 24.95 -1.48
N GLN A 154 1.48 25.14 -1.45
CA GLN A 154 2.25 25.21 -2.68
C GLN A 154 2.12 23.85 -3.38
N THR A 155 1.94 23.86 -4.71
CA THR A 155 2.09 22.65 -5.53
C THR A 155 3.55 22.23 -5.48
N GLY A 156 3.94 21.58 -4.38
CA GLY A 156 5.21 20.91 -4.28
C GLY A 156 5.18 19.76 -5.27
N LYS A 157 6.23 19.66 -6.10
CA LYS A 157 6.68 18.33 -6.48
C LYS A 157 7.07 17.67 -5.16
N LYS A 158 6.32 16.65 -4.73
CA LYS A 158 6.90 15.66 -3.83
C LYS A 158 8.16 15.10 -4.48
#